data_AF-A0A538CTH8-F1
#
_entry.id   AF-A0A538CTH8-F1
#
_cell.length_a   1.000
_cell.length_b   1.000
_cell.length_c   1.000
_cell.angle_alpha   90.00
_cell.angle_beta   90.00
_cell.angle_gamma   90.00
#
_symmetry.space_group_name_H-M   'P 1'
#
loop_
_entity.id
_entity.type
_entity.pdbx_description
1 polymer ?
#
loop_
_entity_poly.entity_id
_entity_poly.type
_entity_poly.pdbx_seq_one_letter_code
_entity_poly.pdbx_strand_id
1 'polypeptide(L)'
;MLDLHRVCDERDSRYDGAFVVAVRTTRIYCRPSCAGRPLPRNRTFLASPEVARREGYRACKRCKPDSAARLDLEFFGARAVAGIEEVLDGVYRRTLSDGSVLTSIDDSPLARRLRDEDADLLAVNEVLSADPLLAPLVAAAPWRRVPGHVDGFEVAVRAILGQQVSVAAARTNLGRLVAQYGDPLDAPSGSLTHRFPTPAALRDADIAGPRSRAAAIRALAAADVDLSYGADPAPLLDLPGIGPWTASYVAMRALGDRDAFMPTDLGVRHGFEALGLPGDPKSAERYAERWRPFRSYALAHLWAVQA
;
A
#
# COMPACT_ATOMS: atom_id res chain seq x y z
N MET A 1 19.31 20.92 5.33
CA MET A 1 17.99 21.37 4.84
C MET A 1 17.99 21.27 3.33
N LEU A 2 17.05 20.55 2.72
CA LEU A 2 17.02 20.29 1.28
C LEU A 2 16.70 21.58 0.49
N ASP A 3 17.55 21.96 -0.46
CA ASP A 3 17.28 23.09 -1.37
C ASP A 3 16.44 22.61 -2.57
N LEU A 4 15.12 22.82 -2.48
CA LEU A 4 14.16 22.43 -3.51
C LEU A 4 14.34 23.20 -4.84
N HIS A 5 14.89 24.42 -4.80
CA HIS A 5 15.17 25.16 -6.03
C HIS A 5 16.31 24.52 -6.81
N ARG A 6 17.39 24.15 -6.11
CA ARG A 6 18.53 23.43 -6.71
C ARG A 6 18.09 22.11 -7.35
N VAL A 7 17.26 21.32 -6.66
CA VAL A 7 16.69 20.06 -7.19
C VAL A 7 16.01 20.28 -8.55
N CYS A 8 15.19 21.33 -8.67
CA CYS A 8 14.52 21.67 -9.94
C CYS A 8 15.47 22.19 -11.02
N ASP A 9 16.51 22.93 -10.64
CA ASP A 9 17.48 23.49 -11.58
C ASP A 9 18.39 22.40 -12.16
N GLU A 10 18.78 21.44 -11.33
CA GLU A 10 19.51 20.21 -11.72
C GLU A 10 18.61 19.21 -12.46
N ARG A 11 17.28 19.36 -12.36
CA ARG A 11 16.25 18.44 -12.88
C ARG A 11 16.43 17.02 -12.33
N ASP A 12 16.73 16.92 -11.05
CA ASP A 12 17.02 15.65 -10.42
C ASP A 12 15.76 14.79 -10.34
N SER A 13 15.66 13.79 -11.22
CA SER A 13 14.52 12.87 -11.28
C SER A 13 14.39 11.99 -10.05
N ARG A 14 15.45 11.91 -9.21
CA ARG A 14 15.37 11.26 -7.90
C ARG A 14 14.44 12.00 -6.94
N TYR A 15 13.93 13.18 -7.29
CA TYR A 15 12.93 13.98 -6.57
C TYR A 15 11.52 13.95 -7.23
N ASP A 16 11.34 13.22 -8.34
CA ASP A 16 10.06 13.12 -9.08
C ASP A 16 8.97 12.33 -8.35
N GLY A 17 8.32 12.94 -7.37
CA GLY A 17 7.30 12.30 -6.55
C GLY A 17 7.38 12.70 -5.07
N ALA A 18 8.51 13.28 -4.63
CA ALA A 18 8.64 13.88 -3.29
C ALA A 18 7.79 15.14 -3.13
N PHE A 19 7.66 15.91 -4.20
CA PHE A 19 6.90 17.15 -4.23
C PHE A 19 6.56 17.50 -5.67
N VAL A 20 5.65 18.44 -5.84
CA VAL A 20 5.37 19.07 -7.12
C VAL A 20 5.72 20.55 -7.09
N VAL A 21 6.17 21.04 -8.24
CA VAL A 21 6.47 22.46 -8.46
C VAL A 21 5.22 23.11 -9.02
N ALA A 22 4.46 23.78 -8.16
CA ALA A 22 3.32 24.59 -8.54
C ALA A 22 3.79 25.95 -9.06
N VAL A 23 3.40 26.29 -10.29
CA VAL A 23 3.82 27.51 -10.98
C VAL A 23 2.71 28.55 -10.85
N ARG A 24 2.93 29.55 -9.99
CA ARG A 24 1.91 30.54 -9.59
C ARG A 24 1.26 31.24 -10.80
N THR A 25 2.06 31.57 -11.81
CA THR A 25 1.60 32.34 -12.98
C THR A 25 0.75 31.54 -13.96
N THR A 26 1.02 30.24 -14.13
CA THR A 26 0.30 29.41 -15.11
C THR A 26 -0.73 28.50 -14.48
N ARG A 27 -0.76 28.41 -13.14
CA ARG A 27 -1.59 27.48 -12.38
C ARG A 27 -1.38 26.03 -12.83
N ILE A 28 -0.14 25.70 -13.18
CA ILE A 28 0.29 24.34 -13.55
C ILE A 28 1.23 23.82 -12.47
N TYR A 29 1.07 22.58 -12.03
CA TYR A 29 2.11 21.90 -11.25
C TYR A 29 2.87 20.88 -12.10
N CYS A 30 4.16 20.74 -11.82
CA CYS A 30 5.10 19.89 -12.54
C CYS A 30 5.85 18.96 -11.58
N ARG A 31 6.43 17.88 -12.10
CA ARG A 31 7.48 17.15 -11.39
C ARG A 31 8.77 18.00 -11.31
N PRO A 32 9.66 17.81 -10.32
CA PRO A 32 10.90 18.56 -10.19
C PRO A 32 11.84 18.43 -11.39
N SER A 33 11.90 17.27 -12.05
CA SER A 33 12.71 17.06 -13.26
C SER A 33 12.10 17.65 -14.54
N CYS A 34 10.96 18.33 -14.46
CA CYS A 34 10.25 18.83 -15.63
C CYS A 34 11.12 19.79 -16.46
N ALA A 35 11.24 19.51 -17.75
CA ALA A 35 11.96 20.35 -18.70
C ALA A 35 11.32 21.75 -18.95
N GLY A 36 10.22 22.08 -18.27
CA GLY A 36 9.49 23.35 -18.41
C GLY A 36 10.18 24.57 -17.78
N ARG A 37 11.19 24.38 -16.92
CA ARG A 37 12.03 25.44 -16.30
C ARG A 37 11.25 26.70 -15.85
N PRO A 38 10.24 26.57 -14.97
CA PRO A 38 9.58 27.74 -14.40
C PRO A 38 10.61 28.60 -13.65
N LEU A 39 10.48 29.92 -13.71
CA LEU A 39 11.38 30.85 -13.02
C LEU A 39 11.29 30.64 -11.50
N PRO A 40 12.41 30.64 -10.74
CA PRO A 40 12.40 30.39 -9.30
C PRO A 40 11.36 31.20 -8.53
N ARG A 41 11.24 32.50 -8.82
CA ARG A 41 10.24 33.40 -8.22
C ARG A 41 8.78 32.98 -8.42
N ASN A 42 8.49 32.18 -9.44
CA ASN A 42 7.15 31.70 -9.75
C ASN A 42 6.88 30.29 -9.20
N ARG A 43 7.87 29.64 -8.59
CA ARG A 43 7.73 28.30 -8.00
C ARG A 43 7.11 28.41 -6.61
N THR A 44 6.24 27.46 -6.31
CA THR A 44 5.82 27.06 -4.98
C THR A 44 5.96 25.54 -4.94
N PHE A 45 6.46 25.01 -3.83
CA PHE A 45 6.62 23.57 -3.68
C PHE A 45 5.49 23.03 -2.82
N LEU A 46 4.78 22.04 -3.34
CA LEU A 46 3.66 21.40 -2.67
C LEU A 46 3.98 19.91 -2.48
N ALA A 47 3.58 19.34 -1.36
CA ALA A 47 3.95 17.98 -0.97
C ALA A 47 3.48 16.90 -1.97
N SER A 48 2.36 17.12 -2.66
CA SER A 48 1.80 16.13 -3.59
C SER A 48 1.02 16.78 -4.75
N PRO A 49 0.83 16.06 -5.87
CA PRO A 49 -0.11 16.42 -6.92
C PRO A 49 -1.52 16.76 -6.39
N GLU A 50 -1.96 16.06 -5.35
CA GLU A 50 -3.27 16.21 -4.68
C GLU A 50 -3.39 17.58 -4.03
N VAL A 51 -2.39 17.98 -3.23
CA VAL A 51 -2.34 19.33 -2.60
C VAL A 51 -2.38 20.40 -3.69
N ALA A 52 -1.66 20.21 -4.79
CA ALA A 52 -1.69 21.15 -5.91
C ALA A 52 -3.08 21.27 -6.56
N ARG A 53 -3.80 20.16 -6.74
CA ARG A 53 -5.18 20.19 -7.25
C ARG A 53 -6.12 20.91 -6.29
N ARG A 54 -6.00 20.65 -4.98
CA ARG A 54 -6.80 21.32 -3.94
C ARG A 54 -6.56 22.83 -3.92
N GLU A 55 -5.33 23.25 -4.17
CA GLU A 55 -4.98 24.66 -4.34
C GLU A 55 -5.33 25.22 -5.73
N GLY A 56 -6.00 24.46 -6.60
CA GLY A 56 -6.50 24.89 -7.91
C GLY A 56 -5.47 24.91 -9.04
N TYR A 57 -4.37 24.17 -8.89
CA TYR A 57 -3.40 23.95 -9.96
C TYR A 57 -3.80 22.73 -10.81
N ARG A 58 -3.48 22.76 -12.11
CA ARG A 58 -3.68 21.62 -13.04
C ARG A 58 -2.37 20.91 -13.33
N ALA A 59 -2.44 19.61 -13.61
CA ALA A 59 -1.26 18.82 -13.94
C ALA A 59 -0.59 19.28 -15.24
N CYS A 60 0.74 19.32 -15.25
CA CYS A 60 1.51 19.63 -16.44
C CYS A 60 1.34 18.55 -17.51
N LYS A 61 0.80 18.94 -18.67
CA LYS A 61 0.63 18.03 -19.83
C LYS A 61 1.94 17.51 -20.42
N ARG A 62 3.08 18.18 -20.14
CA ARG A 62 4.41 17.80 -20.66
C ARG A 62 5.05 16.70 -19.82
N CYS A 63 5.26 16.96 -18.54
CA CYS A 63 5.92 16.00 -17.66
C CYS A 63 4.97 14.96 -17.05
N LYS A 64 3.65 15.18 -17.19
CA LYS A 64 2.56 14.31 -16.70
C LYS A 64 2.84 13.84 -15.27
N PRO A 65 2.90 14.77 -14.29
CA PRO A 65 3.34 14.47 -12.93
C PRO A 65 2.46 13.39 -12.26
N ASP A 66 1.18 13.30 -12.61
CA ASP A 66 0.28 12.24 -12.14
C ASP A 66 0.64 10.85 -12.66
N SER A 67 1.42 10.74 -13.74
CA SER A 67 1.84 9.45 -14.28
C SER A 67 2.89 8.75 -13.40
N ALA A 68 3.58 9.50 -12.52
CA ALA A 68 4.47 8.93 -11.51
C ALA A 68 3.69 8.29 -10.34
N ALA A 69 2.41 8.68 -10.13
CA ALA A 69 1.52 8.09 -9.13
C ALA A 69 0.86 6.77 -9.58
N ARG A 70 1.25 6.21 -10.74
CA ARG A 70 0.62 4.99 -11.32
C ARG A 70 0.92 3.68 -10.56
N LEU A 71 1.78 3.71 -9.54
CA LEU A 71 2.10 2.51 -8.75
C LEU A 71 0.91 2.02 -7.90
N ASP A 72 0.01 2.92 -7.50
CA ASP A 72 -1.12 2.56 -6.62
C ASP A 72 -2.21 1.78 -7.37
N LEU A 73 -2.56 2.19 -8.60
CA LEU A 73 -3.66 1.58 -9.35
C LEU A 73 -3.37 0.15 -9.80
N GLU A 74 -2.13 -0.14 -10.20
CA GLU A 74 -1.73 -1.50 -10.56
C GLU A 74 -1.77 -2.40 -9.32
N PHE A 75 -1.26 -1.92 -8.18
CA PHE A 75 -1.28 -2.65 -6.93
C PHE A 75 -2.71 -3.01 -6.48
N PHE A 76 -3.61 -2.01 -6.46
CA PHE A 76 -5.00 -2.21 -6.05
C PHE A 76 -5.81 -3.00 -7.08
N GLY A 77 -5.68 -2.68 -8.38
CA GLY A 77 -6.39 -3.40 -9.44
C GLY A 77 -6.01 -4.89 -9.51
N ALA A 78 -4.73 -5.21 -9.29
CA ALA A 78 -4.26 -6.58 -9.20
C ALA A 78 -4.82 -7.36 -8.01
N ARG A 79 -5.39 -6.68 -6.99
CA ARG A 79 -5.91 -7.23 -5.73
C ARG A 79 -7.41 -6.99 -5.50
N ALA A 80 -8.06 -6.25 -6.39
CA ALA A 80 -9.45 -5.86 -6.27
C ALA A 80 -10.37 -7.10 -6.15
N VAL A 81 -11.20 -7.11 -5.12
CA VAL A 81 -12.20 -8.14 -4.83
C VAL A 81 -13.53 -7.74 -5.44
N ALA A 82 -14.08 -8.63 -6.27
CA ALA A 82 -15.36 -8.42 -6.93
C ALA A 82 -16.48 -8.11 -5.91
N GLY A 83 -17.29 -7.11 -6.22
CA GLY A 83 -18.41 -6.67 -5.39
C GLY A 83 -18.08 -5.58 -4.37
N ILE A 84 -16.81 -5.41 -3.99
CA ILE A 84 -16.39 -4.40 -3.00
C ILE A 84 -15.27 -3.47 -3.46
N GLU A 85 -14.54 -3.81 -4.54
CA GLU A 85 -13.45 -3.00 -5.09
C GLU A 85 -13.47 -3.02 -6.63
N GLU A 86 -13.18 -1.89 -7.25
CA GLU A 86 -13.03 -1.77 -8.70
C GLU A 86 -12.00 -0.70 -9.08
N VAL A 87 -11.49 -0.78 -10.31
CA VAL A 87 -10.77 0.32 -10.95
C VAL A 87 -11.57 0.73 -12.17
N LEU A 88 -12.14 1.93 -12.14
CA LEU A 88 -12.96 2.48 -13.21
C LEU A 88 -12.39 3.84 -13.62
N ASP A 89 -12.18 4.04 -14.93
CA ASP A 89 -11.67 5.29 -15.51
C ASP A 89 -10.38 5.81 -14.86
N GLY A 90 -9.49 4.90 -14.45
CA GLY A 90 -8.23 5.23 -13.79
C GLY A 90 -8.38 5.67 -12.34
N VAL A 91 -9.51 5.40 -11.70
CA VAL A 91 -9.77 5.65 -10.28
C VAL A 91 -10.07 4.31 -9.61
N TYR A 92 -9.28 3.96 -8.60
CA TYR A 92 -9.65 2.88 -7.68
C TYR A 92 -10.79 3.35 -6.77
N ARG A 93 -11.80 2.50 -6.60
CA ARG A 93 -12.98 2.73 -5.77
C ARG A 93 -13.26 1.49 -4.94
N ARG A 94 -13.74 1.67 -3.70
CA ARG A 94 -14.16 0.56 -2.85
C ARG A 94 -15.29 0.92 -1.90
N THR A 95 -16.00 -0.08 -1.42
CA THR A 95 -17.01 0.06 -0.38
C THR A 95 -16.36 0.04 1.01
N LEU A 96 -16.89 0.86 1.91
CA LEU A 96 -16.55 0.88 3.34
C LEU A 96 -17.60 0.09 4.15
N SER A 97 -17.31 -0.17 5.41
CA SER A 97 -18.19 -0.90 6.33
C SER A 97 -19.53 -0.19 6.59
N ASP A 98 -19.56 1.14 6.46
CA ASP A 98 -20.78 1.95 6.54
C ASP A 98 -21.57 2.00 5.21
N GLY A 99 -21.07 1.35 4.14
CA GLY A 99 -21.69 1.31 2.81
C GLY A 99 -21.32 2.49 1.92
N SER A 100 -20.57 3.48 2.42
CA SER A 100 -20.06 4.57 1.59
C SER A 100 -18.96 4.08 0.62
N VAL A 101 -18.70 4.86 -0.43
CA VAL A 101 -17.65 4.55 -1.41
C VAL A 101 -16.46 5.47 -1.20
N LEU A 102 -15.30 4.87 -0.91
CA LEU A 102 -14.01 5.54 -0.91
C LEU A 102 -13.40 5.49 -2.31
N THR A 103 -12.79 6.58 -2.75
CA THR A 103 -12.03 6.64 -4.00
C THR A 103 -10.57 6.99 -3.77
N SER A 104 -9.72 6.54 -4.68
CA SER A 104 -8.29 6.88 -4.69
C SER A 104 -7.99 8.37 -4.91
N ILE A 105 -8.98 9.19 -5.26
CA ILE A 105 -8.84 10.65 -5.36
C ILE A 105 -9.36 11.40 -4.12
N ASP A 106 -9.91 10.67 -3.13
CA ASP A 106 -10.39 11.28 -1.89
C ASP A 106 -9.23 11.77 -1.03
N ASP A 107 -9.47 12.84 -0.27
CA ASP A 107 -8.50 13.48 0.64
C ASP A 107 -8.76 13.13 2.12
N SER A 108 -9.61 12.14 2.38
CA SER A 108 -9.88 11.71 3.76
C SER A 108 -8.64 11.10 4.41
N PRO A 109 -8.50 11.14 5.75
CA PRO A 109 -7.39 10.48 6.43
C PRO A 109 -7.25 8.99 6.06
N LEU A 110 -8.38 8.31 5.84
CA LEU A 110 -8.41 6.92 5.40
C LEU A 110 -7.84 6.74 3.98
N ALA A 111 -8.23 7.61 3.04
CA ALA A 111 -7.72 7.59 1.68
C ALA A 111 -6.21 7.85 1.61
N ARG A 112 -5.74 8.81 2.41
CA ARG A 112 -4.30 9.15 2.52
C ARG A 112 -3.49 7.99 3.10
N ARG A 113 -4.02 7.29 4.12
CA ARG A 113 -3.41 6.07 4.68
C ARG A 113 -3.38 4.92 3.66
N LEU A 114 -4.49 4.71 2.93
CA LEU A 114 -4.57 3.70 1.88
C LEU A 114 -3.44 3.88 0.85
N ARG A 115 -3.15 5.12 0.45
CA ARG A 115 -2.07 5.46 -0.49
C ARG A 115 -0.69 5.64 0.15
N ASP A 116 -0.55 5.52 1.46
CA ASP A 116 0.69 5.82 2.18
C ASP A 116 1.24 7.23 1.84
N GLU A 117 0.32 8.18 1.69
CA GLU A 117 0.61 9.54 1.22
C GLU A 117 1.47 10.32 2.23
N ASP A 118 1.31 10.00 3.52
CA ASP A 118 1.93 10.70 4.66
C ASP A 118 3.29 10.13 5.06
N ALA A 119 3.84 9.22 4.25
CA ALA A 119 5.18 8.71 4.44
C ALA A 119 6.23 9.77 4.12
N ASP A 120 7.18 9.96 5.04
CA ASP A 120 8.41 10.70 4.76
C ASP A 120 9.37 9.82 3.96
N LEU A 121 9.14 9.76 2.65
CA LEU A 121 9.95 8.92 1.76
C LEU A 121 11.39 9.43 1.62
N LEU A 122 11.69 10.68 1.98
CA LEU A 122 13.07 11.16 1.99
C LEU A 122 13.84 10.52 3.15
N ALA A 123 13.25 10.48 4.35
CA ALA A 123 13.83 9.77 5.49
C ALA A 123 13.96 8.26 5.23
N VAL A 124 12.96 7.64 4.59
CA VAL A 124 13.04 6.24 4.15
C VAL A 124 14.22 6.03 3.21
N ASN A 125 14.33 6.86 2.17
CA ASN A 125 15.38 6.73 1.16
C ASN A 125 16.77 6.95 1.76
N GLU A 126 16.92 7.87 2.71
CA GLU A 126 18.19 8.12 3.42
C GLU A 126 18.67 6.86 4.16
N VAL A 127 17.79 6.23 4.95
CA VAL A 127 18.12 5.01 5.70
C VAL A 127 18.38 3.84 4.76
N LEU A 128 17.49 3.57 3.81
CA LEU A 128 17.59 2.40 2.95
C LEU A 128 18.77 2.49 1.97
N SER A 129 19.12 3.70 1.49
CA SER A 129 20.26 3.89 0.59
C SER A 129 21.63 3.78 1.28
N ALA A 130 21.67 3.74 2.61
CA ALA A 130 22.91 3.50 3.34
C ALA A 130 23.40 2.04 3.22
N ASP A 131 22.50 1.09 2.95
CA ASP A 131 22.88 -0.30 2.66
C ASP A 131 23.17 -0.48 1.16
N PRO A 132 24.39 -0.90 0.77
CA PRO A 132 24.73 -1.16 -0.64
C PRO A 132 23.79 -2.14 -1.35
N LEU A 133 23.11 -3.04 -0.62
CA LEU A 133 22.15 -3.97 -1.19
C LEU A 133 20.88 -3.27 -1.70
N LEU A 134 20.35 -2.30 -0.93
CA LEU A 134 19.11 -1.61 -1.27
C LEU A 134 19.34 -0.32 -2.06
N ALA A 135 20.51 0.30 -1.98
CA ALA A 135 20.80 1.57 -2.67
C ALA A 135 20.45 1.56 -4.17
N PRO A 136 20.77 0.52 -4.97
CA PRO A 136 20.36 0.47 -6.38
C PRO A 136 18.84 0.38 -6.55
N LEU A 137 18.16 -0.36 -5.68
CA LEU A 137 16.70 -0.54 -5.73
C LEU A 137 15.96 0.74 -5.34
N VAL A 138 16.48 1.47 -4.37
CA VAL A 138 15.97 2.78 -3.95
C VAL A 138 16.21 3.80 -5.06
N ALA A 139 17.40 3.84 -5.66
CA ALA A 139 17.68 4.73 -6.79
C ALA A 139 16.75 4.49 -7.99
N ALA A 140 16.39 3.23 -8.26
CA ALA A 140 15.48 2.86 -9.34
C ALA A 140 14.00 3.23 -9.04
N ALA A 141 13.60 3.25 -7.77
CA ALA A 141 12.22 3.52 -7.37
C ALA A 141 12.11 4.30 -6.04
N PRO A 142 12.60 5.56 -5.98
CA PRO A 142 12.71 6.32 -4.72
C PRO A 142 11.35 6.72 -4.12
N TRP A 143 10.24 6.51 -4.84
CA TRP A 143 8.88 6.84 -4.38
C TRP A 143 8.05 5.61 -4.08
N ARG A 144 8.72 4.48 -3.83
CA ARG A 144 8.03 3.25 -3.50
C ARG A 144 7.29 3.42 -2.18
N ARG A 145 5.99 3.18 -2.23
CA ARG A 145 5.06 3.30 -1.11
C ARG A 145 4.75 1.93 -0.54
N VAL A 146 4.19 1.90 0.67
CA VAL A 146 3.60 0.69 1.26
C VAL A 146 2.08 0.89 1.36
N PRO A 147 1.30 0.54 0.32
CA PRO A 147 -0.14 0.78 0.34
C PRO A 147 -0.82 0.18 1.58
N GLY A 148 -1.65 0.97 2.25
CA GLY A 148 -2.41 0.55 3.41
C GLY A 148 -3.66 -0.24 3.05
N HIS A 149 -4.62 -0.25 3.98
CA HIS A 149 -5.94 -0.82 3.81
C HIS A 149 -6.95 -0.07 4.70
N VAL A 150 -8.24 -0.15 4.37
CA VAL A 150 -9.26 0.63 5.07
C VAL A 150 -9.81 -0.04 6.33
N ASP A 151 -9.60 -1.34 6.46
CA ASP A 151 -10.17 -2.19 7.51
C ASP A 151 -9.20 -3.31 7.86
N GLY A 152 -8.87 -3.46 9.14
CA GLY A 152 -7.88 -4.44 9.60
C GLY A 152 -8.39 -5.87 9.67
N PHE A 153 -9.67 -6.07 9.98
CA PHE A 153 -10.31 -7.39 9.96
C PHE A 153 -10.30 -7.97 8.54
N GLU A 154 -10.65 -7.17 7.55
CA GLU A 154 -10.60 -7.52 6.15
C GLU A 154 -9.17 -7.88 5.70
N VAL A 155 -8.14 -7.11 6.10
CA VAL A 155 -6.74 -7.48 5.81
C VAL A 155 -6.38 -8.85 6.38
N ALA A 156 -6.75 -9.11 7.63
CA ALA A 156 -6.45 -10.37 8.29
C ALA A 156 -7.15 -11.55 7.56
N VAL A 157 -8.43 -11.40 7.19
CA VAL A 157 -9.15 -12.42 6.39
C VAL A 157 -8.49 -12.62 5.02
N ARG A 158 -8.12 -11.53 4.33
CA ARG A 158 -7.40 -11.58 3.04
C ARG A 158 -6.07 -12.33 3.19
N ALA A 159 -5.32 -12.05 4.24
CA ALA A 159 -4.04 -12.69 4.52
C ALA A 159 -4.20 -14.19 4.78
N ILE A 160 -5.20 -14.59 5.58
CA ILE A 160 -5.49 -16.01 5.88
C ILE A 160 -5.92 -16.76 4.62
N LEU A 161 -6.87 -16.23 3.84
CA LEU A 161 -7.32 -16.86 2.59
C LEU A 161 -6.21 -16.95 1.54
N GLY A 162 -5.33 -15.95 1.50
CA GLY A 162 -4.22 -15.84 0.57
C GLY A 162 -2.99 -16.70 0.91
N GLN A 163 -2.96 -17.36 2.07
CA GLN A 163 -1.85 -18.25 2.44
C GLN A 163 -1.60 -19.30 1.36
N GLN A 164 -0.34 -19.45 0.92
CA GLN A 164 0.11 -20.52 0.01
C GLN A 164 -0.66 -20.62 -1.32
N VAL A 165 -1.30 -19.54 -1.80
CA VAL A 165 -1.99 -19.50 -3.09
C VAL A 165 -1.56 -18.26 -3.89
N SER A 166 -1.87 -18.24 -5.19
CA SER A 166 -1.62 -17.06 -6.01
C SER A 166 -2.55 -15.90 -5.63
N VAL A 167 -2.13 -14.67 -5.94
CA VAL A 167 -2.97 -13.47 -5.75
C VAL A 167 -4.30 -13.59 -6.49
N ALA A 168 -4.29 -14.14 -7.71
CA ALA A 168 -5.51 -14.37 -8.48
C ALA A 168 -6.47 -15.35 -7.79
N ALA A 169 -5.95 -16.48 -7.28
CA ALA A 169 -6.76 -17.45 -6.55
C ALA A 169 -7.31 -16.87 -5.23
N ALA A 170 -6.50 -16.11 -4.50
CA ALA A 170 -6.93 -15.41 -3.29
C ALA A 170 -8.11 -14.47 -3.58
N ARG A 171 -8.03 -13.66 -4.66
CA ARG A 171 -9.11 -12.77 -5.08
C ARG A 171 -10.39 -13.50 -5.45
N THR A 172 -10.28 -14.61 -6.17
CA THR A 172 -11.44 -15.43 -6.52
C THR A 172 -12.14 -15.96 -5.26
N ASN A 173 -11.37 -16.45 -4.29
CA ASN A 173 -11.93 -16.95 -3.02
C ASN A 173 -12.56 -15.82 -2.19
N LEU A 174 -11.92 -14.66 -2.13
CA LEU A 174 -12.46 -13.47 -1.47
C LEU A 174 -13.76 -12.99 -2.12
N GLY A 175 -13.83 -12.98 -3.46
CA GLY A 175 -15.05 -12.62 -4.18
C GLY A 175 -16.22 -13.55 -3.88
N ARG A 176 -15.96 -14.87 -3.76
CA ARG A 176 -16.98 -15.84 -3.31
C ARG A 176 -17.42 -15.59 -1.87
N LEU A 177 -16.48 -15.34 -0.97
CA LEU A 177 -16.77 -15.03 0.43
C LEU A 177 -17.62 -13.75 0.56
N VAL A 178 -17.28 -12.69 -0.18
CA VAL A 178 -18.07 -11.45 -0.24
C VAL A 178 -19.46 -11.70 -0.83
N ALA A 179 -19.58 -12.44 -1.93
CA ALA A 179 -20.87 -12.73 -2.53
C ALA A 179 -21.79 -13.58 -1.63
N GLN A 180 -21.23 -14.41 -0.75
CA GLN A 180 -21.99 -15.30 0.11
C GLN A 180 -22.32 -14.71 1.48
N TYR A 181 -21.40 -13.92 2.05
CA TYR A 181 -21.47 -13.44 3.44
C TYR A 181 -21.38 -11.92 3.58
N GLY A 182 -21.20 -11.18 2.48
CA GLY A 182 -21.15 -9.72 2.49
C GLY A 182 -22.55 -9.14 2.56
N ASP A 183 -22.70 -7.98 3.21
CA ASP A 183 -23.97 -7.28 3.25
C ASP A 183 -24.21 -6.54 1.93
N PRO A 184 -25.34 -6.76 1.23
CA PRO A 184 -25.67 -5.98 0.04
C PRO A 184 -25.75 -4.48 0.36
N LEU A 185 -25.36 -3.64 -0.60
CA LEU A 185 -25.60 -2.21 -0.53
C LEU A 185 -27.07 -1.91 -0.85
N ASP A 186 -27.67 -0.97 -0.12
CA ASP A 186 -29.02 -0.46 -0.43
C ASP A 186 -29.07 0.15 -1.85
N ALA A 187 -27.97 0.79 -2.27
CA ALA A 187 -27.79 1.39 -3.58
C ALA A 187 -26.43 0.99 -4.18
N PRO A 188 -26.38 -0.04 -5.04
CA PRO A 188 -25.17 -0.41 -5.76
C PRO A 188 -24.59 0.72 -6.63
N SER A 189 -23.28 0.74 -6.80
CA SER A 189 -22.58 1.74 -7.61
C SER A 189 -21.59 1.07 -8.57
N GLY A 190 -21.97 0.91 -9.84
CA GLY A 190 -21.15 0.17 -10.80
C GLY A 190 -21.07 -1.31 -10.41
N SER A 191 -19.86 -1.85 -10.28
CA SER A 191 -19.66 -3.24 -9.82
C SER A 191 -19.61 -3.37 -8.28
N LEU A 192 -19.65 -2.25 -7.56
CA LEU A 192 -19.74 -2.20 -6.11
C LEU A 192 -21.17 -2.52 -5.67
N THR A 193 -21.34 -3.67 -5.01
CA THR A 193 -22.64 -4.28 -4.69
C THR A 193 -22.76 -4.70 -3.23
N HIS A 194 -21.64 -4.90 -2.54
CA HIS A 194 -21.60 -5.42 -1.18
C HIS A 194 -20.67 -4.60 -0.30
N ARG A 195 -20.84 -4.75 1.01
CA ARG A 195 -19.83 -4.50 2.03
C ARG A 195 -19.08 -5.80 2.32
N PHE A 196 -17.86 -5.69 2.83
CA PHE A 196 -17.12 -6.87 3.28
C PHE A 196 -17.86 -7.55 4.46
N PRO A 197 -17.82 -8.90 4.58
CA PRO A 197 -18.50 -9.59 5.68
C PRO A 197 -18.03 -9.10 7.05
N THR A 198 -18.99 -8.91 7.97
CA THR A 198 -18.69 -8.55 9.36
C THR A 198 -18.10 -9.75 10.12
N PRO A 199 -17.42 -9.53 11.26
CA PRO A 199 -17.02 -10.62 12.15
C PRO A 199 -18.20 -11.52 12.55
N ALA A 200 -19.36 -10.93 12.85
CA ALA A 200 -20.56 -11.70 13.18
C ALA A 200 -21.00 -12.63 12.04
N ALA A 201 -20.94 -12.17 10.79
CA ALA A 201 -21.29 -12.98 9.63
C ALA A 201 -20.33 -14.17 9.40
N LEU A 202 -19.05 -14.02 9.78
CA LEU A 202 -18.02 -15.05 9.54
C LEU A 202 -17.81 -16.02 10.70
N ARG A 203 -18.33 -15.74 11.90
CA ARG A 203 -18.09 -16.53 13.12
C ARG A 203 -18.44 -18.02 12.97
N ASP A 204 -19.58 -18.30 12.35
CA ASP A 204 -20.10 -19.66 12.14
C ASP A 204 -20.24 -20.02 10.64
N ALA A 205 -19.66 -19.20 9.75
CA ALA A 205 -19.80 -19.34 8.31
C ALA A 205 -19.12 -20.61 7.77
N ASP A 206 -19.78 -21.32 6.86
CA ASP A 206 -19.20 -22.43 6.09
C ASP A 206 -18.27 -21.93 4.95
N ILE A 207 -17.10 -21.42 5.35
CA ILE A 207 -16.13 -20.82 4.43
C ILE A 207 -15.48 -21.91 3.56
N ALA A 208 -15.66 -21.80 2.25
CA ALA A 208 -15.04 -22.71 1.29
C ALA A 208 -13.50 -22.65 1.31
N GLY A 209 -12.86 -23.82 1.18
CA GLY A 209 -11.40 -23.95 1.09
C GLY A 209 -10.80 -24.87 2.16
N PRO A 210 -9.48 -24.77 2.42
CA PRO A 210 -8.83 -25.58 3.45
C PRO A 210 -9.44 -25.37 4.84
N ARG A 211 -9.78 -26.46 5.53
CA ARG A 211 -10.41 -26.44 6.86
C ARG A 211 -9.64 -25.59 7.88
N SER A 212 -8.32 -25.57 7.82
CA SER A 212 -7.47 -24.76 8.70
C SER A 212 -7.67 -23.25 8.50
N ARG A 213 -7.86 -22.78 7.26
CA ARG A 213 -8.10 -21.35 6.96
C ARG A 213 -9.49 -20.92 7.40
N ALA A 214 -10.50 -21.75 7.14
CA ALA A 214 -11.85 -21.52 7.62
C ALA A 214 -11.88 -21.42 9.16
N ALA A 215 -11.21 -22.35 9.85
CA ALA A 215 -11.09 -22.32 11.31
C ALA A 215 -10.38 -21.05 11.82
N ALA A 216 -9.29 -20.63 11.17
CA ALA A 216 -8.57 -19.40 11.53
C ALA A 216 -9.43 -18.14 11.34
N ILE A 217 -10.21 -18.05 10.26
CA ILE A 217 -11.13 -16.92 10.03
C ILE A 217 -12.23 -16.90 11.09
N ARG A 218 -12.81 -18.06 11.43
CA ARG A 218 -13.82 -18.14 12.51
C ARG A 218 -13.24 -17.76 13.87
N ALA A 219 -12.01 -18.19 14.17
CA ALA A 219 -11.31 -17.81 15.39
C ALA A 219 -11.08 -16.30 15.46
N LEU A 220 -10.61 -15.69 14.37
CA LEU A 220 -10.47 -14.23 14.25
C LEU A 220 -11.81 -13.51 14.42
N ALA A 221 -12.88 -14.01 13.80
CA ALA A 221 -14.23 -13.44 13.87
C ALA A 221 -14.90 -13.57 15.26
N ALA A 222 -14.45 -14.52 16.06
CA ALA A 222 -14.88 -14.71 17.45
C ALA A 222 -14.03 -13.92 18.46
N ALA A 223 -12.82 -13.50 18.07
CA ALA A 223 -11.89 -12.83 18.95
C ALA A 223 -12.20 -11.33 19.08
N ASP A 224 -11.95 -10.79 20.27
CA ASP A 224 -12.00 -9.35 20.54
C ASP A 224 -10.57 -8.79 20.41
N VAL A 225 -10.15 -8.52 19.18
CA VAL A 225 -8.81 -8.01 18.85
C VAL A 225 -8.95 -6.65 18.16
N ASP A 226 -8.26 -5.65 18.69
CA ASP A 226 -8.16 -4.33 18.05
C ASP A 226 -7.27 -4.41 16.81
N LEU A 227 -7.85 -4.14 15.65
CA LEU A 227 -7.17 -4.07 14.36
C LEU A 227 -7.25 -2.67 13.74
N SER A 228 -7.40 -1.65 14.60
CA SER A 228 -7.38 -0.25 14.19
C SER A 228 -5.95 0.24 13.90
N TYR A 229 -5.86 1.36 13.18
CA TYR A 229 -4.59 1.98 12.86
C TYR A 229 -3.82 2.36 14.14
N GLY A 230 -2.58 1.89 14.27
CA GLY A 230 -1.73 2.08 15.44
C GLY A 230 -1.88 1.01 16.54
N ALA A 231 -2.76 0.02 16.38
CA ALA A 231 -2.91 -1.07 17.33
C ALA A 231 -1.70 -2.02 17.35
N ASP A 232 -1.54 -2.77 18.44
CA ASP A 232 -0.52 -3.80 18.60
C ASP A 232 -0.96 -5.11 17.90
N PRO A 233 -0.19 -5.66 16.95
CA PRO A 233 -0.52 -6.93 16.30
C PRO A 233 -0.29 -8.16 17.19
N ALA A 234 0.37 -8.05 18.35
CA ALA A 234 0.75 -9.21 19.18
C ALA A 234 -0.41 -10.17 19.52
N PRO A 235 -1.64 -9.71 19.86
CA PRO A 235 -2.76 -10.60 20.15
C PRO A 235 -3.18 -11.51 18.99
N LEU A 236 -2.83 -11.18 17.74
CA LEU A 236 -3.09 -12.04 16.58
C LEU A 236 -2.34 -13.38 16.67
N LEU A 237 -1.20 -13.42 17.37
CA LEU A 237 -0.38 -14.63 17.50
C LEU A 237 -1.00 -15.67 18.43
N ASP A 238 -1.93 -15.26 19.29
CA ASP A 238 -2.66 -16.17 20.18
C ASP A 238 -3.79 -16.92 19.43
N LEU A 239 -4.10 -16.50 18.19
CA LEU A 239 -5.18 -17.09 17.40
C LEU A 239 -4.70 -18.28 16.56
N PRO A 240 -5.42 -19.43 16.62
CA PRO A 240 -5.02 -20.63 15.89
C PRO A 240 -5.03 -20.39 14.38
N GLY A 241 -3.93 -20.74 13.72
CA GLY A 241 -3.76 -20.58 12.27
C GLY A 241 -3.28 -19.21 11.82
N ILE A 242 -3.02 -18.29 12.76
CA ILE A 242 -2.37 -17.01 12.50
C ILE A 242 -0.93 -17.06 13.03
N GLY A 243 0.03 -17.02 12.11
CA GLY A 243 1.46 -17.03 12.45
C GLY A 243 2.12 -15.65 12.32
N PRO A 244 3.42 -15.54 12.65
CA PRO A 244 4.18 -14.29 12.57
C PRO A 244 4.08 -13.58 11.23
N TRP A 245 4.12 -14.33 10.11
CA TRP A 245 3.96 -13.75 8.77
C TRP A 245 2.62 -13.02 8.62
N THR A 246 1.51 -13.61 9.05
CA THR A 246 0.18 -12.99 8.95
C THR A 246 0.06 -11.78 9.87
N ALA A 247 0.54 -11.88 11.11
CA ALA A 247 0.52 -10.76 12.05
C ALA A 247 1.32 -9.56 11.53
N SER A 248 2.55 -9.77 11.03
CA SER A 248 3.36 -8.71 10.43
C SER A 248 2.76 -8.15 9.13
N TYR A 249 2.08 -8.98 8.33
CA TYR A 249 1.36 -8.50 7.14
C TYR A 249 0.20 -7.56 7.52
N VAL A 250 -0.57 -7.92 8.56
CA VAL A 250 -1.64 -7.08 9.10
C VAL A 250 -1.07 -5.79 9.70
N ALA A 251 0.01 -5.89 10.49
CA ALA A 251 0.70 -4.74 11.05
C ALA A 251 1.10 -3.73 9.96
N MET A 252 1.71 -4.23 8.89
CA MET A 252 2.15 -3.42 7.76
C MET A 252 0.97 -2.79 6.97
N ARG A 253 -0.06 -3.57 6.64
CA ARG A 253 -1.14 -3.13 5.73
C ARG A 253 -2.26 -2.38 6.42
N ALA A 254 -2.63 -2.75 7.65
CA ALA A 254 -3.78 -2.18 8.34
C ALA A 254 -3.38 -1.28 9.50
N LEU A 255 -2.40 -1.72 10.31
CA LEU A 255 -2.05 -1.03 11.56
C LEU A 255 -1.06 0.12 11.34
N GLY A 256 -0.46 0.21 10.15
CA GLY A 256 0.44 1.30 9.76
C GLY A 256 1.88 1.13 10.26
N ASP A 257 2.28 -0.08 10.63
CA ASP A 257 3.65 -0.37 11.06
C ASP A 257 4.62 -0.26 9.87
N ARG A 258 5.48 0.76 9.92
CA ARG A 258 6.50 1.05 8.91
C ARG A 258 7.74 0.15 9.05
N ASP A 259 7.86 -0.55 10.17
CA ASP A 259 9.00 -1.37 10.53
C ASP A 259 8.65 -2.87 10.59
N ALA A 260 7.45 -3.27 10.17
CA ALA A 260 7.09 -4.68 10.04
C ALA A 260 7.98 -5.38 8.99
N PHE A 261 8.44 -6.60 9.32
CA PHE A 261 9.26 -7.42 8.44
C PHE A 261 8.80 -8.89 8.46
N MET A 262 8.88 -9.56 7.31
CA MET A 262 8.40 -10.93 7.13
C MET A 262 9.50 -11.82 6.53
N PRO A 263 10.40 -12.39 7.34
CA PRO A 263 11.58 -13.10 6.84
C PRO A 263 11.27 -14.42 6.14
N THR A 264 10.09 -15.01 6.41
CA THR A 264 9.61 -16.22 5.74
C THR A 264 8.79 -15.94 4.48
N ASP A 265 8.66 -14.67 4.09
CA ASP A 265 7.88 -14.28 2.91
C ASP A 265 8.55 -14.76 1.61
N LEU A 266 7.77 -15.32 0.70
CA LEU A 266 8.29 -15.87 -0.55
C LEU A 266 8.89 -14.78 -1.46
N GLY A 267 8.29 -13.59 -1.46
CA GLY A 267 8.82 -12.45 -2.22
C GLY A 267 10.12 -11.92 -1.62
N VAL A 268 10.29 -11.96 -0.30
CA VAL A 268 11.57 -11.65 0.36
C VAL A 268 12.63 -12.67 -0.04
N ARG A 269 12.30 -13.96 0.04
CA ARG A 269 13.20 -15.04 -0.39
C ARG A 269 13.65 -14.85 -1.84
N HIS A 270 12.70 -14.68 -2.77
CA HIS A 270 13.02 -14.48 -4.18
C HIS A 270 13.83 -13.20 -4.42
N GLY A 271 13.50 -12.10 -3.72
CA GLY A 271 14.26 -10.85 -3.82
C GLY A 271 15.71 -11.02 -3.36
N PHE A 272 15.96 -11.75 -2.28
CA PHE A 272 17.31 -12.08 -1.82
C PHE A 272 18.06 -12.97 -2.83
N GLU A 273 17.42 -14.02 -3.32
CA GLU A 273 18.00 -14.94 -4.31
C GLU A 273 18.36 -14.20 -5.61
N ALA A 274 17.49 -13.31 -6.09
CA ALA A 274 17.74 -12.48 -7.28
C ALA A 274 18.88 -11.45 -7.09
N LEU A 275 19.16 -11.06 -5.85
CA LEU A 275 20.30 -10.21 -5.48
C LEU A 275 21.58 -11.02 -5.18
N GLY A 276 21.56 -12.34 -5.39
CA GLY A 276 22.71 -13.22 -5.15
C GLY A 276 22.99 -13.51 -3.67
N LEU A 277 21.99 -13.34 -2.80
CA LEU A 277 22.07 -13.63 -1.36
C LEU A 277 21.32 -14.90 -0.98
N PRO A 278 21.62 -15.51 0.19
CA PRO A 278 20.83 -16.60 0.72
C PRO A 278 19.38 -16.15 1.00
N GLY A 279 18.41 -16.83 0.39
CA GLY A 279 16.97 -16.59 0.57
C GLY A 279 16.37 -17.25 1.82
N ASP A 280 17.18 -17.53 2.84
CA ASP A 280 16.71 -18.14 4.09
C ASP A 280 16.26 -17.08 5.13
N PRO A 281 15.29 -17.40 6.01
CA PRO A 281 14.77 -16.43 6.98
C PRO A 281 15.82 -15.82 7.90
N LYS A 282 16.82 -16.61 8.33
CA LYS A 282 17.86 -16.14 9.25
C LYS A 282 18.75 -15.09 8.59
N SER A 283 19.11 -15.30 7.32
CA SER A 283 19.82 -14.29 6.54
C SER A 283 18.95 -13.04 6.35
N ALA A 284 17.67 -13.20 5.98
CA ALA A 284 16.76 -12.09 5.79
C ALA A 284 16.63 -11.21 7.06
N GLU A 285 16.45 -11.80 8.24
CA GLU A 285 16.40 -11.09 9.53
C GLU A 285 17.68 -10.30 9.80
N ARG A 286 18.85 -10.91 9.58
CA ARG A 286 20.15 -10.25 9.82
C ARG A 286 20.35 -9.00 8.96
N TYR A 287 19.90 -9.02 7.70
CA TYR A 287 19.98 -7.85 6.83
C TYR A 287 18.93 -6.80 7.23
N ALA A 288 17.72 -7.24 7.57
CA ALA A 288 16.61 -6.35 7.91
C ALA A 288 16.89 -5.42 9.09
N GLU A 289 17.71 -5.82 10.05
CA GLU A 289 18.10 -4.96 11.18
C GLU A 289 18.77 -3.65 10.73
N ARG A 290 19.41 -3.61 9.56
CA ARG A 290 20.04 -2.40 9.02
C ARG A 290 19.04 -1.39 8.44
N TRP A 291 17.81 -1.83 8.19
CA TRP A 291 16.79 -1.05 7.49
C TRP A 291 15.77 -0.43 8.44
N ARG A 292 15.93 -0.62 9.75
CA ARG A 292 15.11 0.03 10.76
C ARG A 292 15.26 1.56 10.68
N PRO A 293 14.19 2.34 10.93
CA PRO A 293 12.84 1.90 11.32
C PRO A 293 11.88 1.72 10.12
N PHE A 294 12.40 1.36 8.94
CA PHE A 294 11.66 1.36 7.67
C PHE A 294 11.66 0.00 6.96
N ARG A 295 11.70 -1.11 7.72
CA ARG A 295 11.76 -2.47 7.16
C ARG A 295 10.59 -2.79 6.22
N SER A 296 9.42 -2.18 6.38
CA SER A 296 8.29 -2.39 5.47
C SER A 296 8.52 -1.79 4.08
N TYR A 297 9.28 -0.70 3.98
CA TYR A 297 9.67 -0.12 2.70
C TYR A 297 10.76 -0.96 2.02
N ALA A 298 11.69 -1.51 2.80
CA ALA A 298 12.66 -2.48 2.29
C ALA A 298 11.95 -3.73 1.71
N LEU A 299 10.94 -4.27 2.40
CA LEU A 299 10.08 -5.35 1.87
C LEU A 299 9.48 -4.97 0.52
N ALA A 300 8.93 -3.76 0.39
CA ALA A 300 8.33 -3.31 -0.86
C ALA A 300 9.35 -3.26 -2.01
N HIS A 301 10.60 -2.87 -1.74
CA HIS A 301 11.67 -2.91 -2.75
C HIS A 301 12.03 -4.34 -3.12
N LEU A 302 12.17 -5.24 -2.15
CA LEU A 302 12.48 -6.66 -2.39
C LEU A 302 11.39 -7.36 -3.21
N TRP A 303 10.11 -7.09 -2.92
CA TRP A 303 8.97 -7.61 -3.70
C TRP A 303 8.93 -7.14 -5.15
N ALA A 304 9.57 -6.01 -5.45
CA ALA A 304 9.64 -5.46 -6.79
C ALA A 304 10.86 -5.96 -7.58
N VAL A 305 11.78 -6.68 -6.93
CA VAL A 305 12.86 -7.37 -7.64
C VAL A 305 12.22 -8.48 -8.46
N GLN A 306 12.25 -8.32 -9.78
CA GLN A 306 11.86 -9.38 -10.69
C GLN A 306 12.93 -10.46 -10.64
N ALA A 307 12.50 -11.72 -10.51
CA ALA A 307 13.34 -12.87 -10.80
C ALA A 307 13.46 -13.06 -12.33
#